data_AF-A0A972F4L9-F1
#
_entry.id   AF-A0A972F4L9-F1
#
_cell.length_a   1.000
_cell.length_b   1.000
_cell.length_c   1.000
_cell.angle_alpha   90.00
_cell.angle_beta   90.00
_cell.angle_gamma   90.00
#
_symmetry.space_group_name_H-M   'P 1'
#
loop_
_entity.id
_entity.type
_entity.pdbx_description
1 polymer ?
#
loop_
_entity_poly.entity_id
_entity_poly.type
_entity_poly.pdbx_seq_one_letter_code
_entity_poly.pdbx_strand_id
1 'polypeptide(L)'
;YKFSVTIDAEHIPYFYDISYASFSPTVLPLWLGESTIHDDGEGVYLSDDFYEMVELTEAEKAEAEKAEAEKAKEGEEKKEGPLKKYVMAEHIKASSLNADETYAYSGAYVVKKYDDTDKSVILERNPNFKGNYEGTVPTIEKITYKKIVSETQLEDFKAGGVDLLAGITGGAATDEAITAADTSDGKFAYIHYSRAGYGKLGFRADYGPVQYTEVRQAIAYCMDRAQFAKDFTGGYGGVVDGPYYKDAWMNKVAVENGMQLNAYATSADAAIEVLEEGGWIYDKDGKDYVEGVRYKKIEGARASENDINYKSKDGAYTATKVGDDYYMPLALNWYGTVNNEFTDLLVTGFMENENMTAAGFVVQNQIGDFPPMLDELYQSAVYGFYAGSPMYCCFNFATGFNSAVYDYSYNWTIDPGMYDDYSICYFKDLADVYIISE
;
A
#
# COMPACT_ATOMS: atom_id res chain seq x y z
N TYR A 1 -34.92 5.17 -13.48
CA TYR A 1 -34.99 6.07 -12.32
C TYR A 1 -34.36 7.40 -12.69
N LYS A 2 -34.85 8.51 -12.14
CA LYS A 2 -34.18 9.81 -12.20
C LYS A 2 -33.84 10.18 -10.77
N PHE A 3 -32.57 10.46 -10.49
CA PHE A 3 -32.10 10.96 -9.20
C PHE A 3 -31.55 12.37 -9.42
N SER A 4 -31.61 13.18 -8.38
CA SER A 4 -31.01 14.52 -8.33
C SER A 4 -30.29 14.65 -7.00
N VAL A 5 -29.11 15.25 -7.02
CA VAL A 5 -28.32 15.54 -5.82
C VAL A 5 -28.07 17.03 -5.76
N THR A 6 -28.14 17.57 -4.55
CA THR A 6 -27.78 18.94 -4.24
C THR A 6 -26.62 18.90 -3.28
N ILE A 7 -25.52 19.56 -3.63
CA ILE A 7 -24.31 19.68 -2.82
C ILE A 7 -24.28 21.09 -2.25
N ASP A 8 -23.90 21.24 -0.98
CA ASP A 8 -23.73 22.55 -0.36
C ASP A 8 -22.69 23.38 -1.12
N ALA A 9 -22.97 24.67 -1.28
CA ALA A 9 -22.07 25.60 -1.97
C ALA A 9 -20.71 25.71 -1.28
N GLU A 10 -20.64 25.47 0.04
CA GLU A 10 -19.38 25.49 0.80
C GLU A 10 -18.41 24.34 0.39
N HIS A 11 -18.90 23.31 -0.30
CA HIS A 11 -18.12 22.16 -0.74
C HIS A 11 -17.75 22.19 -2.24
N ILE A 12 -18.05 23.29 -2.95
CA ILE A 12 -17.77 23.45 -4.39
C ILE A 12 -17.16 24.83 -4.72
N PRO A 13 -16.35 24.96 -5.79
CA PRO A 13 -15.94 23.90 -6.70
C PRO A 13 -14.89 22.99 -6.06
N TYR A 14 -15.07 21.68 -6.26
CA TYR A 14 -14.04 20.69 -5.93
C TYR A 14 -13.70 19.93 -7.20
N PHE A 15 -12.42 19.71 -7.49
CA PHE A 15 -12.01 19.21 -8.81
C PHE A 15 -12.65 17.86 -9.17
N TYR A 16 -12.88 16.98 -8.18
CA TYR A 16 -13.51 15.67 -8.40
C TYR A 16 -15.00 15.64 -8.04
N ASP A 17 -15.66 16.80 -7.90
CA ASP A 17 -17.07 16.91 -7.52
C ASP A 17 -18.01 16.04 -8.38
N ILE A 18 -17.88 16.07 -9.71
CA ILE A 18 -18.70 15.26 -10.64
C ILE A 18 -18.43 13.77 -10.44
N SER A 19 -17.17 13.38 -10.25
CA SER A 19 -16.80 11.98 -10.03
C SER A 19 -17.35 11.47 -8.69
N TYR A 20 -17.28 12.28 -7.64
CA TYR A 20 -17.83 11.92 -6.32
C TYR A 20 -19.36 11.99 -6.25
N ALA A 21 -20.00 12.78 -7.11
CA ALA A 21 -21.44 12.79 -7.29
C ALA A 21 -21.97 11.65 -8.19
N SER A 22 -21.10 10.72 -8.61
CA SER A 22 -21.52 9.61 -9.49
C SER A 22 -22.27 8.52 -8.73
N PHE A 23 -23.30 7.95 -9.36
CA PHE A 23 -24.09 6.84 -8.83
C PHE A 23 -23.97 5.64 -9.75
N SER A 24 -23.73 4.47 -9.17
CA SER A 24 -23.71 3.20 -9.89
C SER A 24 -24.78 2.27 -9.32
N PRO A 25 -25.59 1.60 -10.17
CA PRO A 25 -26.55 0.61 -9.69
C PRO A 25 -25.79 -0.59 -9.09
N THR A 26 -26.28 -1.10 -7.96
CA THR A 26 -25.76 -2.33 -7.32
C THR A 26 -26.82 -3.43 -7.34
N VAL A 27 -26.40 -4.69 -7.30
CA VAL A 27 -27.30 -5.85 -7.23
C VAL A 27 -27.67 -6.06 -5.76
N LEU A 28 -28.88 -5.66 -5.36
CA LEU A 28 -29.28 -5.69 -3.95
C LEU A 28 -29.10 -7.06 -3.28
N PRO A 29 -29.51 -8.19 -3.90
CA PRO A 29 -29.32 -9.50 -3.27
C PRO A 29 -27.86 -9.88 -3.05
N LEU A 30 -26.90 -9.31 -3.79
CA LEU A 30 -25.48 -9.57 -3.57
C LEU A 30 -25.02 -9.08 -2.18
N TRP A 31 -25.59 -7.97 -1.71
CA TRP A 31 -25.21 -7.36 -0.44
C TRP A 31 -26.15 -7.71 0.71
N LEU A 32 -27.45 -7.87 0.40
CA LEU A 32 -28.50 -8.00 1.41
C LEU A 32 -29.17 -9.37 1.44
N GLY A 33 -28.87 -10.27 0.50
CA GLY A 33 -29.61 -11.52 0.36
C GLY A 33 -31.11 -11.25 0.15
N GLU A 34 -31.94 -11.76 1.06
CA GLU A 34 -33.39 -11.51 1.08
C GLU A 34 -33.78 -10.25 1.89
N SER A 35 -32.84 -9.67 2.64
CA SER A 35 -33.06 -8.44 3.38
C SER A 35 -33.30 -7.25 2.43
N THR A 36 -33.97 -6.23 2.93
CA THR A 36 -34.39 -5.08 2.14
C THR A 36 -34.01 -3.76 2.79
N ILE A 37 -34.21 -2.69 2.04
CA ILE A 37 -33.98 -1.32 2.49
C ILE A 37 -35.34 -0.67 2.73
N HIS A 38 -35.51 -0.09 3.91
CA HIS A 38 -36.66 0.72 4.26
C HIS A 38 -36.26 2.19 4.32
N ASP A 39 -37.20 3.06 3.97
CA ASP A 39 -37.12 4.50 4.13
C ASP A 39 -38.50 4.98 4.61
N ASP A 40 -38.56 5.47 5.83
CA ASP A 40 -39.78 5.97 6.46
C ASP A 40 -39.92 7.50 6.39
N GLY A 41 -39.00 8.16 5.68
CA GLY A 41 -38.91 9.62 5.57
C GLY A 41 -38.04 10.28 6.64
N GLU A 42 -37.60 9.56 7.67
CA GLU A 42 -36.67 10.04 8.71
C GLU A 42 -35.28 9.40 8.61
N GLY A 43 -35.10 8.47 7.67
CA GLY A 43 -33.82 7.85 7.37
C GLY A 43 -33.97 6.52 6.66
N VAL A 44 -32.85 6.06 6.10
CA VAL A 44 -32.75 4.76 5.44
C VAL A 44 -32.22 3.74 6.45
N TYR A 45 -32.88 2.57 6.54
CA TYR A 45 -32.46 1.47 7.40
C TYR A 45 -32.65 0.12 6.73
N LEU A 46 -31.94 -0.90 7.23
CA LEU A 46 -32.04 -2.28 6.75
C LEU A 46 -33.13 -3.01 7.52
N SER A 47 -33.78 -3.99 6.88
CA SER A 47 -34.75 -4.85 7.54
C SER A 47 -34.11 -5.68 8.67
N ASP A 48 -34.92 -6.02 9.68
CA ASP A 48 -34.45 -6.66 10.93
C ASP A 48 -33.65 -7.96 10.72
N ASP A 49 -33.98 -8.72 9.68
CA ASP A 49 -33.32 -9.97 9.29
C ASP A 49 -31.85 -9.77 8.87
N PHE A 50 -31.47 -8.56 8.43
CA PHE A 50 -30.07 -8.24 8.16
C PHE A 50 -29.21 -8.37 9.43
N TYR A 51 -29.78 -8.03 10.60
CA TYR A 51 -29.11 -8.05 11.89
C TYR A 51 -29.27 -9.37 12.63
N GLU A 52 -29.85 -10.41 11.99
CA GLU A 52 -30.05 -11.71 12.61
C GLU A 52 -28.71 -12.31 13.08
N MET A 53 -28.70 -12.77 14.33
CA MET A 53 -27.55 -13.44 14.94
C MET A 53 -27.91 -14.84 15.39
N VAL A 54 -27.03 -15.79 15.10
CA VAL A 54 -27.12 -17.18 15.53
C VAL A 54 -26.00 -17.53 16.49
N GLU A 55 -26.26 -18.51 17.37
CA GLU A 55 -25.22 -19.09 18.22
C GLU A 55 -24.15 -19.76 17.36
N LEU A 56 -22.89 -19.60 17.74
CA LEU A 56 -21.80 -20.34 17.11
C LEU A 56 -22.00 -21.86 17.30
N THR A 57 -21.57 -22.64 16.31
CA THR A 57 -21.42 -24.09 16.47
C THR A 57 -20.28 -24.39 17.46
N GLU A 58 -20.25 -25.60 18.03
CA GLU A 58 -19.19 -25.98 18.98
C GLU A 58 -17.77 -25.88 18.38
N ALA A 59 -17.63 -26.12 17.06
CA ALA A 59 -16.36 -25.94 16.36
C ALA A 59 -15.95 -24.46 16.26
N GLU A 60 -16.90 -23.59 15.90
CA GLU A 60 -16.66 -22.15 15.80
C GLU A 60 -16.42 -21.50 17.17
N LYS A 61 -17.10 -21.98 18.22
CA LYS A 61 -16.81 -21.58 19.60
C LYS A 61 -15.36 -21.92 19.97
N ALA A 62 -14.91 -23.14 19.66
CA ALA A 62 -13.53 -23.53 19.94
C ALA A 62 -12.50 -22.69 19.16
N GLU A 63 -12.84 -22.24 17.94
CA GLU A 63 -11.99 -21.35 17.15
C GLU A 63 -12.00 -19.91 17.69
N ALA A 64 -13.17 -19.37 18.03
CA ALA A 64 -13.31 -18.07 18.68
C ALA A 64 -12.61 -18.02 20.04
N GLU A 65 -12.68 -19.09 20.83
CA GLU A 65 -11.95 -19.22 22.10
C GLU A 65 -10.44 -19.24 21.91
N LYS A 66 -9.93 -19.86 20.83
CA LYS A 66 -8.51 -19.81 20.49
C LYS A 66 -8.09 -18.39 20.09
N ALA A 67 -8.87 -17.71 19.27
CA ALA A 67 -8.60 -16.33 18.86
C ALA A 67 -8.61 -15.37 20.06
N GLU A 68 -9.59 -15.50 20.97
CA GLU A 68 -9.62 -14.74 22.24
C GLU A 68 -8.44 -15.08 23.15
N ALA A 69 -8.00 -16.34 23.19
CA ALA A 69 -6.81 -16.74 23.94
C ALA A 69 -5.50 -16.20 23.35
N GLU A 70 -5.46 -15.92 22.04
CA GLU A 70 -4.33 -15.22 21.41
C GLU A 70 -4.36 -13.72 21.73
N LYS A 71 -5.50 -13.06 21.60
CA LYS A 71 -5.68 -11.65 22.00
C LYS A 71 -5.38 -11.39 23.48
N ALA A 72 -5.73 -12.34 24.35
CA ALA A 72 -5.40 -12.26 25.77
C ALA A 72 -3.87 -12.29 26.03
N LYS A 73 -3.06 -12.87 25.13
CA LYS A 73 -1.59 -12.78 25.21
C LYS A 73 -1.08 -11.39 24.79
N GLU A 74 -1.87 -10.66 24.03
CA GLU A 74 -1.61 -9.29 23.56
C GLU A 74 -2.14 -8.23 24.55
N GLY A 75 -2.67 -8.67 25.71
CA GLY A 75 -3.14 -7.77 26.76
C GLY A 75 -4.57 -7.25 26.58
N GLU A 76 -5.30 -7.72 25.56
CA GLU A 76 -6.71 -7.35 25.37
C GLU A 76 -7.62 -8.05 26.41
N GLU A 77 -8.58 -7.30 26.97
CA GLU A 77 -9.59 -7.86 27.86
C GLU A 77 -10.52 -8.81 27.11
N LYS A 78 -10.65 -10.03 27.65
CA LYS A 78 -11.58 -11.04 27.13
C LYS A 78 -13.01 -10.49 27.14
N LYS A 79 -13.66 -10.49 25.98
CA LYS A 79 -15.07 -10.08 25.91
C LYS A 79 -15.96 -11.16 26.52
N GLU A 80 -16.66 -10.84 27.62
CA GLU A 80 -17.65 -11.73 28.23
C GLU A 80 -19.02 -11.59 27.54
N GLY A 81 -19.55 -12.68 27.00
CA GLY A 81 -20.88 -12.73 26.38
C GLY A 81 -21.12 -14.01 25.58
N PRO A 82 -22.38 -14.31 25.18
CA PRO A 82 -22.67 -15.41 24.27
C PRO A 82 -22.00 -15.15 22.92
N LEU A 83 -21.18 -16.11 22.48
CA LEU A 83 -20.53 -16.05 21.18
C LEU A 83 -21.58 -16.26 20.08
N LYS A 84 -21.94 -15.17 19.41
CA LYS A 84 -22.87 -15.14 18.29
C LYS A 84 -22.19 -14.64 17.03
N LYS A 85 -22.71 -15.05 15.87
CA LYS A 85 -22.32 -14.51 14.57
C LYS A 85 -23.53 -13.94 13.84
N TYR A 86 -23.32 -12.89 13.06
CA TYR A 86 -24.31 -12.40 12.12
C TYR A 86 -24.51 -13.41 10.99
N VAL A 87 -25.77 -13.75 10.71
CA VAL A 87 -26.12 -14.63 9.58
C VAL A 87 -25.67 -14.00 8.26
N MET A 88 -25.87 -12.68 8.12
CA MET A 88 -25.50 -11.93 6.91
C MET A 88 -23.99 -11.92 6.61
N ALA A 89 -23.13 -12.10 7.62
CA ALA A 89 -21.68 -12.11 7.40
C ALA A 89 -21.24 -13.27 6.49
N GLU A 90 -21.88 -14.44 6.61
CA GLU A 90 -21.61 -15.58 5.74
C GLU A 90 -22.08 -15.32 4.31
N HIS A 91 -23.25 -14.70 4.16
CA HIS A 91 -23.77 -14.29 2.85
C HIS A 91 -22.81 -13.33 2.15
N ILE A 92 -22.40 -12.25 2.82
CA ILE A 92 -21.46 -11.26 2.27
C ILE A 92 -20.12 -11.92 1.89
N LYS A 93 -19.60 -12.82 2.73
CA LYS A 93 -18.37 -13.55 2.42
C LYS A 93 -18.54 -14.44 1.19
N ALA A 94 -19.63 -15.19 1.09
CA ALA A 94 -19.89 -16.05 -0.05
C ALA A 94 -20.13 -15.25 -1.34
N SER A 95 -20.91 -14.17 -1.27
CA SER A 95 -21.26 -13.33 -2.42
C SER A 95 -20.07 -12.50 -2.93
N SER A 96 -19.17 -12.06 -2.05
CA SER A 96 -17.92 -11.39 -2.45
C SER A 96 -16.95 -12.29 -3.22
N LEU A 97 -17.07 -13.61 -3.03
CA LEU A 97 -16.32 -14.64 -3.76
C LEU A 97 -17.11 -15.20 -4.96
N ASN A 98 -18.22 -14.57 -5.33
CA ASN A 98 -19.04 -15.02 -6.46
C ASN A 98 -18.23 -15.02 -7.76
N ALA A 99 -18.17 -16.19 -8.39
CA ALA A 99 -17.36 -16.42 -9.58
C ALA A 99 -18.17 -17.02 -10.74
N ASP A 100 -19.48 -16.78 -10.73
CA ASP A 100 -20.43 -17.21 -11.75
C ASP A 100 -21.55 -16.18 -11.95
N GLU A 101 -22.58 -16.55 -12.70
CA GLU A 101 -23.70 -15.68 -13.09
C GLU A 101 -24.85 -15.60 -12.09
N THR A 102 -24.65 -16.04 -10.83
CA THR A 102 -25.66 -15.94 -9.77
C THR A 102 -26.14 -14.49 -9.60
N TYR A 103 -25.23 -13.52 -9.71
CA TYR A 103 -25.54 -12.09 -9.65
C TYR A 103 -25.35 -11.41 -11.01
N ALA A 104 -26.18 -10.41 -11.28
CA ALA A 104 -26.15 -9.70 -12.55
C ALA A 104 -24.87 -8.85 -12.73
N TYR A 105 -24.32 -8.89 -13.93
CA TYR A 105 -23.17 -8.07 -14.33
C TYR A 105 -23.62 -6.88 -15.18
N SER A 106 -23.05 -5.70 -14.92
CA SER A 106 -23.30 -4.46 -15.66
C SER A 106 -22.19 -4.10 -16.65
N GLY A 107 -21.02 -4.74 -16.58
CA GLY A 107 -19.86 -4.48 -17.44
C GLY A 107 -19.93 -5.18 -18.80
N ALA A 108 -18.89 -4.98 -19.62
CA ALA A 108 -18.77 -5.51 -20.97
C ALA A 108 -18.72 -7.05 -21.05
N TYR A 109 -18.28 -7.71 -19.99
CA TYR A 109 -18.18 -9.18 -19.89
C TYR A 109 -18.77 -9.67 -18.58
N VAL A 110 -19.17 -10.94 -18.56
CA VAL A 110 -19.64 -11.67 -17.37
C VAL A 110 -18.63 -12.76 -17.00
N VAL A 111 -18.49 -13.06 -15.71
CA VAL A 111 -17.67 -14.19 -15.26
C VAL A 111 -18.44 -15.48 -15.50
N LYS A 112 -17.90 -16.37 -16.33
CA LYS A 112 -18.49 -17.69 -16.61
C LYS A 112 -17.92 -18.80 -15.75
N LYS A 113 -16.63 -18.71 -15.47
CA LYS A 113 -15.92 -19.70 -14.65
C LYS A 113 -14.68 -19.06 -14.06
N TYR A 114 -14.44 -19.34 -12.79
CA TYR A 114 -13.13 -19.22 -12.16
C TYR A 114 -12.58 -20.60 -11.85
N ASP A 115 -11.30 -20.81 -12.15
CA ASP A 115 -10.58 -22.01 -11.78
C ASP A 115 -9.59 -21.67 -10.67
N ASP A 116 -9.90 -22.14 -9.46
CA ASP A 116 -9.07 -21.82 -8.29
C ASP A 116 -7.70 -22.53 -8.34
N THR A 117 -7.54 -23.58 -9.16
CA THR A 117 -6.27 -24.33 -9.20
C THR A 117 -5.18 -23.52 -9.90
N ASP A 118 -5.49 -22.94 -11.06
CA ASP A 118 -4.55 -22.16 -11.85
C ASP A 118 -4.81 -20.64 -11.78
N LYS A 119 -5.82 -20.22 -11.01
CA LYS A 119 -6.25 -18.83 -10.84
C LYS A 119 -6.62 -18.19 -12.18
N SER A 120 -7.27 -18.94 -13.07
CA SER A 120 -7.80 -18.44 -14.35
C SER A 120 -9.30 -18.12 -14.28
N VAL A 121 -9.72 -17.16 -15.08
CA VAL A 121 -11.10 -16.71 -15.21
C VAL A 121 -11.48 -16.71 -16.69
N ILE A 122 -12.61 -17.35 -17.00
CA ILE A 122 -13.27 -17.24 -18.30
C ILE A 122 -14.33 -16.14 -18.22
N LEU A 123 -14.18 -15.14 -19.08
CA LEU A 123 -15.13 -14.07 -19.29
C LEU A 123 -15.80 -14.24 -20.65
N GLU A 124 -17.11 -14.03 -20.72
CA GLU A 124 -17.85 -13.99 -22.00
C GLU A 124 -18.58 -12.66 -22.15
N ARG A 125 -18.76 -12.22 -23.40
CA ARG A 125 -19.42 -10.95 -23.70
C ARG A 125 -20.79 -10.89 -23.02
N ASN A 126 -21.05 -9.78 -22.32
CA ASN A 126 -22.34 -9.52 -21.70
C ASN A 126 -23.34 -8.99 -22.75
N PRO A 127 -24.38 -9.75 -23.15
CA PRO A 127 -25.36 -9.29 -24.13
C PRO A 127 -26.22 -8.11 -23.64
N ASN A 128 -26.21 -7.84 -22.33
CA ASN A 128 -26.94 -6.74 -21.73
C ASN A 128 -26.15 -5.44 -21.68
N PHE A 129 -24.83 -5.47 -21.92
CA PHE A 129 -24.01 -4.27 -21.95
C PHE A 129 -24.37 -3.39 -23.16
N LYS A 130 -24.84 -2.18 -22.90
CA LYS A 130 -25.33 -1.25 -23.94
C LYS A 130 -24.22 -0.40 -24.57
N GLY A 131 -22.99 -0.58 -24.12
CA GLY A 131 -21.81 0.15 -24.56
C GLY A 131 -21.21 1.02 -23.47
N ASN A 132 -19.99 1.47 -23.69
CA ASN A 132 -19.36 2.50 -22.85
C ASN A 132 -20.06 3.87 -23.06
N TYR A 133 -19.50 4.95 -22.50
CA TYR A 133 -20.06 6.31 -22.67
C TYR A 133 -20.14 6.78 -24.13
N GLU A 134 -19.40 6.15 -25.05
CA GLU A 134 -19.41 6.42 -26.50
C GLU A 134 -20.37 5.48 -27.27
N GLY A 135 -21.02 4.53 -26.58
CA GLY A 135 -21.86 3.50 -27.18
C GLY A 135 -21.10 2.29 -27.73
N THR A 136 -19.80 2.17 -27.44
CA THR A 136 -18.96 1.07 -27.94
C THR A 136 -19.20 -0.22 -27.17
N VAL A 137 -19.53 -1.30 -27.88
CA VAL A 137 -19.70 -2.66 -27.33
C VAL A 137 -18.47 -3.53 -27.66
N PRO A 138 -18.13 -4.52 -26.81
CA PRO A 138 -17.01 -5.42 -27.05
C PRO A 138 -17.23 -6.32 -28.27
N THR A 139 -16.17 -6.55 -29.03
CA THR A 139 -16.16 -7.40 -30.23
C THR A 139 -15.56 -8.80 -29.99
N ILE A 140 -14.75 -8.96 -28.94
CA ILE A 140 -14.20 -10.26 -28.54
C ILE A 140 -15.28 -11.02 -27.77
N GLU A 141 -15.61 -12.24 -28.19
CA GLU A 141 -16.70 -13.02 -27.57
C GLU A 141 -16.30 -13.62 -26.22
N LYS A 142 -15.03 -14.05 -26.09
CA LYS A 142 -14.51 -14.73 -24.90
C LYS A 142 -13.09 -14.27 -24.59
N ILE A 143 -12.82 -14.00 -23.32
CA ILE A 143 -11.50 -13.68 -22.79
C ILE A 143 -11.16 -14.72 -21.70
N THR A 144 -9.92 -15.20 -21.72
CA THR A 144 -9.37 -15.95 -20.59
C THR A 144 -8.34 -15.07 -19.89
N TYR A 145 -8.63 -14.66 -18.67
CA TYR A 145 -7.64 -14.06 -17.78
C TYR A 145 -6.96 -15.17 -17.00
N LYS A 146 -5.64 -15.17 -16.92
CA LYS A 146 -4.91 -16.16 -16.12
C LYS A 146 -3.81 -15.50 -15.32
N LYS A 147 -3.53 -16.05 -14.14
CA LYS A 147 -2.32 -15.69 -13.39
C LYS A 147 -1.10 -16.17 -14.17
N ILE A 148 -0.16 -15.27 -14.41
CA ILE A 148 1.14 -15.57 -15.03
C ILE A 148 2.25 -15.45 -13.99
N VAL A 149 3.38 -16.11 -14.26
CA VAL A 149 4.61 -15.98 -13.46
C VAL A 149 5.58 -15.12 -14.25
N SER A 150 6.07 -14.02 -13.66
CA SER A 150 6.88 -13.01 -14.35
C SER A 150 8.13 -13.60 -15.02
N GLU A 151 8.74 -14.62 -14.42
CA GLU A 151 9.94 -15.30 -14.93
C GLU A 151 9.70 -16.08 -16.22
N THR A 152 8.48 -16.59 -16.44
CA THR A 152 8.15 -17.46 -17.59
C THR A 152 7.15 -16.82 -18.54
N GLN A 153 6.67 -15.61 -18.25
CA GLN A 153 5.59 -14.95 -18.98
C GLN A 153 5.90 -14.79 -20.48
N LEU A 154 7.15 -14.44 -20.83
CA LEU A 154 7.52 -14.19 -22.21
C LEU A 154 7.61 -15.49 -23.02
N GLU A 155 8.08 -16.58 -22.41
CA GLU A 155 8.10 -17.90 -23.04
C GLU A 155 6.68 -18.44 -23.24
N ASP A 156 5.79 -18.24 -22.27
CA ASP A 156 4.37 -18.59 -22.37
C ASP A 156 3.68 -17.79 -23.50
N PHE A 157 3.99 -16.49 -23.65
CA PHE A 157 3.54 -15.68 -24.79
C PHE A 157 4.09 -16.19 -26.13
N LYS A 158 5.40 -16.45 -26.23
CA LYS A 158 6.04 -16.98 -27.44
C LYS A 158 5.44 -18.33 -27.87
N ALA A 159 5.07 -19.17 -26.91
CA ALA A 159 4.43 -20.46 -27.11
C ALA A 159 2.93 -20.36 -27.48
N GLY A 160 2.32 -19.16 -27.41
CA GLY A 160 0.91 -18.93 -27.69
C GLY A 160 -0.01 -19.29 -26.52
N GLY A 161 0.52 -19.39 -25.31
CA GLY A 161 -0.28 -19.61 -24.09
C GLY A 161 -0.99 -18.35 -23.58
N VAL A 162 -0.57 -17.16 -24.03
CA VAL A 162 -1.28 -15.88 -23.85
C VAL A 162 -1.14 -15.02 -25.11
N ASP A 163 -2.18 -14.25 -25.42
CA ASP A 163 -2.21 -13.33 -26.57
C ASP A 163 -1.74 -11.91 -26.23
N LEU A 164 -1.72 -11.56 -24.94
CA LEU A 164 -1.36 -10.22 -24.47
C LEU A 164 -0.66 -10.32 -23.11
N LEU A 165 0.53 -9.72 -23.03
CA LEU A 165 1.22 -9.44 -21.77
C LEU A 165 1.04 -7.96 -21.42
N ALA A 166 0.51 -7.69 -20.24
CA ALA A 166 0.36 -6.33 -19.71
C ALA A 166 1.33 -6.10 -18.56
N GLY A 167 1.85 -4.88 -18.46
CA GLY A 167 2.64 -4.45 -17.30
C GLY A 167 4.02 -5.10 -17.18
N ILE A 168 4.70 -5.38 -18.30
CA ILE A 168 6.13 -5.76 -18.23
C ILE A 168 6.90 -4.56 -17.68
N THR A 169 7.55 -4.76 -16.53
CA THR A 169 8.35 -3.75 -15.83
C THR A 169 9.71 -4.33 -15.46
N GLY A 170 10.71 -3.46 -15.36
CA GLY A 170 12.10 -3.85 -15.15
C GLY A 170 12.87 -3.77 -16.46
N GLY A 171 14.12 -3.32 -16.41
CA GLY A 171 14.94 -3.07 -17.60
C GLY A 171 15.13 -4.33 -18.43
N ALA A 172 15.64 -5.39 -17.80
CA ALA A 172 15.95 -6.65 -18.47
C ALA A 172 14.73 -7.31 -19.11
N ALA A 173 13.60 -7.40 -18.38
CA ALA A 173 12.38 -8.00 -18.90
C ALA A 173 11.78 -7.19 -20.07
N THR A 174 11.90 -5.86 -20.02
CA THR A 174 11.45 -4.97 -21.11
C THR A 174 12.31 -5.16 -22.35
N ASP A 175 13.64 -5.15 -22.20
CA ASP A 175 14.57 -5.36 -23.32
C ASP A 175 14.39 -6.73 -23.98
N GLU A 176 14.14 -7.78 -23.19
CA GLU A 176 13.88 -9.11 -23.71
C GLU A 176 12.58 -9.16 -24.53
N ALA A 177 11.50 -8.51 -24.04
CA ALA A 177 10.23 -8.44 -24.75
C ALA A 177 10.33 -7.64 -26.07
N ILE A 178 11.05 -6.51 -26.06
CA ILE A 178 11.33 -5.71 -27.27
C ILE A 178 12.11 -6.55 -28.28
N THR A 179 13.19 -7.20 -27.83
CA THR A 179 14.02 -8.06 -28.68
C THR A 179 13.19 -9.18 -29.31
N ALA A 180 12.33 -9.83 -28.50
CA ALA A 180 11.44 -10.86 -28.98
C ALA A 180 10.47 -10.34 -30.06
N ALA A 181 9.97 -9.11 -29.91
CA ALA A 181 9.08 -8.51 -30.91
C ALA A 181 9.81 -8.09 -32.19
N ASP A 182 10.94 -7.38 -32.06
CA ASP A 182 11.73 -6.87 -33.20
C ASP A 182 12.29 -8.01 -34.07
N THR A 183 12.58 -9.16 -33.48
CA THR A 183 13.10 -10.34 -34.19
C THR A 183 12.00 -11.30 -34.67
N SER A 184 10.72 -10.98 -34.46
CA SER A 184 9.59 -11.88 -34.74
C SER A 184 9.07 -11.86 -36.18
N ASP A 185 9.66 -11.05 -37.07
CA ASP A 185 9.18 -10.81 -38.44
C ASP A 185 7.71 -10.35 -38.48
N GLY A 186 7.35 -9.45 -37.55
CA GLY A 186 6.00 -8.87 -37.44
C GLY A 186 4.96 -9.76 -36.78
N LYS A 187 5.35 -10.93 -36.24
CA LYS A 187 4.44 -11.83 -35.50
C LYS A 187 4.01 -11.23 -34.16
N PHE A 188 4.87 -10.47 -33.51
CA PHE A 188 4.61 -9.81 -32.22
C PHE A 188 4.74 -8.30 -32.34
N ALA A 189 4.02 -7.58 -31.49
CA ALA A 189 4.04 -6.13 -31.42
C ALA A 189 4.07 -5.67 -29.96
N TYR A 190 4.59 -4.47 -29.74
CA TYR A 190 4.60 -3.82 -28.43
C TYR A 190 4.20 -2.35 -28.55
N ILE A 191 3.77 -1.78 -27.43
CA ILE A 191 3.55 -0.35 -27.27
C ILE A 191 4.10 0.06 -25.91
N HIS A 192 4.74 1.22 -25.87
CA HIS A 192 5.14 1.85 -24.62
C HIS A 192 4.02 2.74 -24.11
N TYR A 193 3.74 2.63 -22.82
CA TYR A 193 2.85 3.54 -22.11
C TYR A 193 3.45 3.83 -20.74
N SER A 194 3.24 5.06 -20.28
CA SER A 194 3.62 5.44 -18.94
C SER A 194 2.71 4.78 -17.92
N ARG A 195 3.30 4.18 -16.89
CA ARG A 195 2.56 3.61 -15.76
C ARG A 195 2.21 4.73 -14.78
N ALA A 196 0.93 4.90 -14.48
CA ALA A 196 0.48 5.73 -13.37
C ALA A 196 0.76 4.99 -12.05
N GLY A 197 2.00 5.07 -11.57
CA GLY A 197 2.43 4.39 -10.36
C GLY A 197 3.94 4.42 -10.19
N TYR A 198 4.39 3.96 -9.03
CA TYR A 198 5.79 4.00 -8.63
C TYR A 198 6.13 2.84 -7.69
N GLY A 199 7.38 2.38 -7.73
CA GLY A 199 7.96 1.53 -6.68
C GLY A 199 8.50 2.42 -5.57
N LYS A 200 8.45 1.97 -4.32
CA LYS A 200 8.95 2.75 -3.18
C LYS A 200 9.57 1.87 -2.10
N LEU A 201 10.53 2.45 -1.40
CA LEU A 201 10.82 2.12 -0.01
C LEU A 201 9.86 2.98 0.84
N GLY A 202 8.79 2.38 1.34
CA GLY A 202 7.80 3.01 2.19
C GLY A 202 8.17 2.94 3.67
N PHE A 203 7.69 3.92 4.43
CA PHE A 203 7.92 4.03 5.87
C PHE A 203 6.60 3.97 6.64
N ARG A 204 6.69 3.47 7.87
CA ARG A 204 5.62 3.52 8.86
C ARG A 204 6.05 4.45 9.99
N ALA A 205 5.65 5.72 9.92
CA ALA A 205 6.23 6.78 10.74
C ALA A 205 5.60 6.93 12.14
N ASP A 206 4.90 5.91 12.61
CA ASP A 206 4.42 5.74 13.98
C ASP A 206 5.33 4.82 14.81
N TYR A 207 6.38 4.24 14.21
CA TYR A 207 7.25 3.27 14.86
C TYR A 207 8.73 3.37 14.46
N GLY A 208 9.62 3.29 15.46
CA GLY A 208 11.08 3.28 15.26
C GLY A 208 11.65 4.61 14.74
N PRO A 209 12.90 4.63 14.25
CA PRO A 209 13.58 5.88 13.88
C PRO A 209 12.90 6.67 12.76
N VAL A 210 12.19 6.02 11.83
CA VAL A 210 11.54 6.71 10.70
C VAL A 210 10.34 7.56 11.10
N GLN A 211 9.92 7.52 12.38
CA GLN A 211 8.95 8.48 12.93
C GLN A 211 9.48 9.92 12.88
N TYR A 212 10.80 10.10 12.90
CA TYR A 212 11.44 11.40 12.86
C TYR A 212 11.74 11.85 11.43
N THR A 213 11.37 13.08 11.09
CA THR A 213 11.54 13.66 9.75
C THR A 213 12.99 13.61 9.28
N GLU A 214 13.93 13.99 10.13
CA GLU A 214 15.36 14.02 9.81
C GLU A 214 15.90 12.64 9.39
N VAL A 215 15.33 11.55 9.93
CA VAL A 215 15.75 10.19 9.59
C VAL A 215 15.30 9.84 8.19
N ARG A 216 14.06 10.21 7.82
CA ARG A 216 13.54 9.99 6.45
C ARG A 216 14.31 10.81 5.43
N GLN A 217 14.66 12.05 5.77
CA GLN A 217 15.51 12.92 4.94
C GLN A 217 16.91 12.35 4.78
N ALA A 218 17.54 11.90 5.87
CA ALA A 218 18.87 11.29 5.83
C ALA A 218 18.89 10.03 4.97
N ILE A 219 17.88 9.15 5.08
CA ILE A 219 17.74 7.98 4.19
C ILE A 219 17.70 8.42 2.72
N ALA A 220 16.89 9.44 2.40
CA ALA A 220 16.79 9.96 1.03
C ALA A 220 18.13 10.55 0.52
N TYR A 221 18.88 11.27 1.36
CA TYR A 221 20.21 11.79 1.04
C TYR A 221 21.28 10.69 0.92
N CYS A 222 21.17 9.58 1.66
CA CYS A 222 22.13 8.49 1.56
C CYS A 222 22.00 7.69 0.26
N MET A 223 20.79 7.61 -0.31
CA MET A 223 20.48 6.79 -1.48
C MET A 223 20.71 7.51 -2.80
N ASP A 224 21.43 6.87 -3.74
CA ASP A 224 21.43 7.30 -5.14
C ASP A 224 20.14 6.84 -5.85
N ARG A 225 19.07 7.60 -5.63
CA ARG A 225 17.74 7.32 -6.19
C ARG A 225 17.73 7.31 -7.72
N ALA A 226 18.57 8.13 -8.35
CA ALA A 226 18.66 8.21 -9.80
C ALA A 226 19.31 6.96 -10.40
N GLN A 227 20.44 6.53 -9.83
CA GLN A 227 21.13 5.32 -10.23
C GLN A 227 20.28 4.08 -9.92
N PHE A 228 19.65 4.02 -8.73
CA PHE A 228 18.72 2.95 -8.37
C PHE A 228 17.57 2.81 -9.38
N ALA A 229 16.91 3.93 -9.73
CA ALA A 229 15.83 3.92 -10.71
C ALA A 229 16.31 3.47 -12.09
N LYS A 230 17.52 3.87 -12.49
CA LYS A 230 18.13 3.45 -13.76
C LYS A 230 18.45 1.96 -13.76
N ASP A 231 19.04 1.44 -12.69
CA ASP A 231 19.40 0.02 -12.58
C ASP A 231 18.18 -0.87 -12.61
N PHE A 232 17.12 -0.51 -11.87
CA PHE A 232 15.87 -1.27 -11.88
C PHE A 232 15.14 -1.19 -13.23
N THR A 233 15.02 0.01 -13.80
CA THR A 233 14.13 0.22 -14.96
C THR A 233 14.82 0.10 -16.31
N GLY A 234 16.15 -0.01 -16.37
CA GLY A 234 16.91 0.02 -17.63
C GLY A 234 16.76 1.34 -18.40
N GLY A 235 16.27 2.41 -17.76
CA GLY A 235 15.97 3.69 -18.40
C GLY A 235 14.53 3.86 -18.89
N TYR A 236 13.67 2.85 -18.73
CA TYR A 236 12.24 2.95 -19.05
C TYR A 236 11.39 3.64 -17.97
N GLY A 237 12.02 4.06 -16.86
CA GLY A 237 11.39 4.83 -15.80
C GLY A 237 12.34 5.87 -15.22
N GLY A 238 11.88 6.54 -14.17
CA GLY A 238 12.68 7.57 -13.50
C GLY A 238 12.16 7.89 -12.10
N VAL A 239 12.90 8.76 -11.41
CA VAL A 239 12.60 9.15 -10.03
C VAL A 239 11.34 10.03 -9.98
N VAL A 240 10.50 9.79 -8.96
CA VAL A 240 9.45 10.70 -8.50
C VAL A 240 9.77 11.11 -7.06
N ASP A 241 9.47 12.35 -6.70
CA ASP A 241 9.80 12.94 -5.40
C ASP A 241 8.59 13.04 -4.47
N GLY A 242 7.51 12.31 -4.79
CA GLY A 242 6.30 12.29 -3.99
C GLY A 242 5.31 11.25 -4.50
N PRO A 243 4.15 11.14 -3.85
CA PRO A 243 3.17 10.09 -4.12
C PRO A 243 2.34 10.31 -5.38
N TYR A 244 2.89 10.94 -6.43
CA TYR A 244 2.21 11.32 -7.67
C TYR A 244 2.82 10.64 -8.91
N TYR A 245 2.14 10.78 -10.05
CA TYR A 245 2.66 10.43 -11.37
C TYR A 245 2.86 11.71 -12.20
N LYS A 246 4.02 11.84 -12.87
CA LYS A 246 4.44 13.09 -13.53
C LYS A 246 3.49 13.60 -14.61
N ASP A 247 2.79 12.72 -15.32
CA ASP A 247 1.85 13.18 -16.35
C ASP A 247 0.44 13.46 -15.82
N ALA A 248 0.19 13.25 -14.53
CA ALA A 248 -1.08 13.60 -13.89
C ALA A 248 -1.30 15.12 -13.92
N TRP A 249 -2.54 15.55 -14.12
CA TRP A 249 -2.86 16.95 -14.38
C TRP A 249 -2.45 17.87 -13.22
N MET A 250 -2.63 17.44 -11.95
CA MET A 250 -2.28 18.26 -10.78
C MET A 250 -0.77 18.48 -10.66
N ASN A 251 0.04 17.48 -11.04
CA ASN A 251 1.48 17.66 -11.05
C ASN A 251 1.90 18.69 -12.09
N LYS A 252 1.31 18.64 -13.29
CA LYS A 252 1.57 19.62 -14.36
C LYS A 252 1.19 21.03 -13.91
N VAL A 253 0.01 21.22 -13.35
CA VAL A 253 -0.45 22.52 -12.82
C VAL A 253 0.45 23.02 -11.69
N ALA A 254 0.82 22.15 -10.74
CA ALA A 254 1.71 22.53 -9.64
C ALA A 254 3.10 22.97 -10.16
N VAL A 255 3.68 22.25 -11.12
CA VAL A 255 4.96 22.61 -11.76
C VAL A 255 4.84 23.93 -12.53
N GLU A 256 3.74 24.14 -13.28
CA GLU A 256 3.46 25.41 -13.96
C GLU A 256 3.36 26.59 -12.97
N ASN A 257 2.84 26.33 -11.77
CA ASN A 257 2.77 27.29 -10.66
C ASN A 257 4.08 27.38 -9.85
N GLY A 258 5.16 26.77 -10.32
CA GLY A 258 6.49 26.92 -9.74
C GLY A 258 6.82 25.95 -8.60
N MET A 259 6.10 24.83 -8.48
CA MET A 259 6.48 23.78 -7.52
C MET A 259 7.91 23.30 -7.76
N GLN A 260 8.73 23.40 -6.71
CA GLN A 260 10.09 22.87 -6.67
C GLN A 260 10.22 21.96 -5.45
N LEU A 261 10.11 20.66 -5.69
CA LEU A 261 10.31 19.67 -4.64
C LEU A 261 11.80 19.49 -4.35
N ASN A 262 12.14 19.23 -3.09
CA ASN A 262 13.50 18.85 -2.73
C ASN A 262 13.81 17.49 -3.36
N ALA A 263 14.79 17.48 -4.26
CA ALA A 263 15.22 16.26 -4.95
C ALA A 263 16.19 15.42 -4.11
N TYR A 264 16.44 15.76 -2.84
CA TYR A 264 17.28 15.01 -1.90
C TYR A 264 18.51 14.38 -2.58
N ALA A 265 19.32 15.23 -3.24
CA ALA A 265 20.45 14.76 -4.03
C ALA A 265 21.47 14.05 -3.13
N THR A 266 21.99 12.91 -3.58
CA THR A 266 22.85 12.03 -2.77
C THR A 266 24.00 12.79 -2.11
N SER A 267 24.07 12.75 -0.78
CA SER A 267 25.09 13.42 0.03
C SER A 267 25.15 12.83 1.44
N ALA A 268 26.26 12.17 1.77
CA ALA A 268 26.51 11.69 3.14
C ALA A 268 26.60 12.85 4.13
N ASP A 269 27.20 13.97 3.73
CA ASP A 269 27.35 15.15 4.58
C ASP A 269 25.97 15.75 4.93
N ALA A 270 25.07 15.87 3.95
CA ALA A 270 23.72 16.38 4.20
C ALA A 270 22.90 15.40 5.07
N ALA A 271 23.07 14.09 4.88
CA ALA A 271 22.45 13.09 5.73
C ALA A 271 22.94 13.19 7.19
N ILE A 272 24.23 13.38 7.41
CA ILE A 272 24.82 13.58 8.74
C ILE A 272 24.30 14.89 9.36
N GLU A 273 24.30 15.98 8.59
CA GLU A 273 23.85 17.30 9.05
C GLU A 273 22.41 17.26 9.58
N VAL A 274 21.45 16.71 8.81
CA VAL A 274 20.06 16.64 9.28
C VAL A 274 19.89 15.74 10.49
N LEU A 275 20.67 14.65 10.61
CA LEU A 275 20.64 13.78 11.78
C LEU A 275 21.17 14.50 13.03
N GLU A 276 22.25 15.27 12.90
CA GLU A 276 22.83 16.03 14.00
C GLU A 276 21.91 17.15 14.47
N GLU A 277 21.30 17.89 13.53
CA GLU A 277 20.28 18.89 13.82
C GLU A 277 19.05 18.27 14.49
N GLY A 278 18.67 17.07 14.08
CA GLY A 278 17.62 16.28 14.72
C GLY A 278 18.02 15.65 16.05
N GLY A 279 19.27 15.78 16.52
CA GLY A 279 19.67 15.27 17.84
C GLY A 279 20.02 13.78 17.89
N TRP A 280 20.36 13.17 16.75
CA TRP A 280 21.01 11.86 16.68
C TRP A 280 22.51 11.96 16.98
N ILE A 281 22.84 12.57 18.11
CA ILE A 281 24.20 12.97 18.49
C ILE A 281 24.77 12.14 19.63
N TYR A 282 24.09 11.08 20.04
CA TYR A 282 24.49 10.27 21.19
C TYR A 282 24.93 8.85 20.82
N ASP A 283 25.66 8.20 21.72
CA ASP A 283 25.85 6.75 21.78
C ASP A 283 24.79 6.08 22.69
N LYS A 284 24.89 4.75 22.81
CA LYS A 284 23.98 3.95 23.64
C LYS A 284 24.01 4.28 25.14
N ASP A 285 25.07 4.91 25.64
CA ASP A 285 25.26 5.27 27.04
C ASP A 285 24.86 6.73 27.29
N GLY A 286 24.34 7.43 26.26
CA GLY A 286 23.93 8.82 26.31
C GLY A 286 25.07 9.83 26.29
N LYS A 287 26.26 9.42 25.83
CA LYS A 287 27.41 10.30 25.60
C LYS A 287 27.45 10.75 24.15
N ASP A 288 28.28 11.74 23.85
CA ASP A 288 28.46 12.23 22.47
C ASP A 288 28.88 11.09 21.53
N TYR A 289 28.21 11.01 20.38
CA TYR A 289 28.50 10.06 19.32
C TYR A 289 29.91 10.29 18.76
N VAL A 290 30.62 9.19 18.51
CA VAL A 290 31.96 9.20 17.90
C VAL A 290 32.00 8.32 16.66
N GLU A 291 31.51 7.08 16.78
CA GLU A 291 31.46 6.09 15.71
C GLU A 291 30.39 5.03 15.97
N GLY A 292 30.03 4.26 14.93
CA GLY A 292 29.08 3.16 15.02
C GLY A 292 27.63 3.62 14.85
N VAL A 293 26.75 3.23 15.78
CA VAL A 293 25.32 3.55 15.69
C VAL A 293 25.01 4.81 16.50
N ARG A 294 24.32 5.77 15.86
CA ARG A 294 23.80 6.96 16.53
C ARG A 294 22.57 6.63 17.37
N TYR A 295 22.37 7.40 18.44
CA TYR A 295 21.20 7.34 19.29
C TYR A 295 20.57 8.72 19.44
N LYS A 296 19.24 8.76 19.50
CA LYS A 296 18.47 9.96 19.81
C LYS A 296 17.89 9.88 21.21
N LYS A 297 18.08 10.95 21.98
CA LYS A 297 17.50 11.09 23.31
C LYS A 297 15.98 11.33 23.21
N ILE A 298 15.22 10.60 24.00
CA ILE A 298 13.78 10.73 24.20
C ILE A 298 13.56 11.00 25.69
N GLU A 299 12.91 12.11 26.01
CA GLU A 299 12.58 12.44 27.40
C GLU A 299 11.67 11.36 28.00
N GLY A 300 11.98 10.87 29.20
CA GLY A 300 11.23 9.76 29.79
C GLY A 300 9.72 10.02 29.94
N ALA A 301 9.33 11.28 30.15
CA ALA A 301 7.92 11.69 30.22
C ALA A 301 7.18 11.68 28.88
N ARG A 302 7.91 11.55 27.76
CA ARG A 302 7.38 11.54 26.39
C ARG A 302 7.59 10.22 25.67
N ALA A 303 8.41 9.32 26.22
CA ALA A 303 8.68 8.02 25.62
C ALA A 303 7.40 7.16 25.63
N SER A 304 7.01 6.68 24.44
CA SER A 304 5.94 5.70 24.30
C SER A 304 6.45 4.29 24.65
N GLU A 305 5.53 3.33 24.82
CA GLU A 305 5.89 1.93 25.00
C GLU A 305 6.68 1.38 23.81
N ASN A 306 6.34 1.82 22.59
CA ASN A 306 7.06 1.47 21.37
C ASN A 306 8.49 2.01 21.37
N ASP A 307 8.71 3.24 21.86
CA ASP A 307 10.06 3.81 21.96
C ASP A 307 10.92 3.05 22.97
N ILE A 308 10.33 2.70 24.12
CA ILE A 308 11.01 1.99 25.21
C ILE A 308 11.40 0.57 24.78
N ASN A 309 10.54 -0.10 24.02
CA ASN A 309 10.73 -1.49 23.62
C ASN A 309 11.40 -1.64 22.25
N TYR A 310 11.77 -0.53 21.60
CA TYR A 310 12.38 -0.56 20.28
C TYR A 310 13.69 -1.35 20.26
N LYS A 311 13.87 -2.18 19.24
CA LYS A 311 15.09 -2.94 19.00
C LYS A 311 15.29 -3.28 17.52
N SER A 312 16.55 -3.42 17.12
CA SER A 312 16.90 -4.07 15.86
C SER A 312 16.36 -5.51 15.85
N LYS A 313 16.10 -6.04 14.65
CA LYS A 313 15.54 -7.38 14.46
C LYS A 313 16.32 -8.47 15.20
N ASP A 314 17.66 -8.39 15.22
CA ASP A 314 18.54 -9.31 15.95
C ASP A 314 18.69 -9.00 17.44
N GLY A 315 18.16 -7.88 17.92
CA GLY A 315 18.27 -7.41 19.30
C GLY A 315 19.64 -6.83 19.68
N ALA A 316 20.56 -6.62 18.73
CA ALA A 316 21.88 -6.07 19.00
C ALA A 316 21.84 -4.58 19.40
N TYR A 317 20.87 -3.83 18.86
CA TYR A 317 20.64 -2.43 19.16
C TYR A 317 19.27 -2.28 19.80
N THR A 318 19.22 -1.75 21.01
CA THR A 318 17.98 -1.62 21.80
C THR A 318 17.88 -0.20 22.33
N ALA A 319 16.66 0.27 22.58
CA ALA A 319 16.49 1.50 23.34
C ALA A 319 17.08 1.32 24.74
N THR A 320 17.96 2.24 25.15
CA THR A 320 18.63 2.16 26.46
C THR A 320 18.09 3.23 27.40
N LYS A 321 17.94 2.87 28.67
CA LYS A 321 17.56 3.83 29.72
C LYS A 321 18.81 4.42 30.38
N VAL A 322 18.94 5.74 30.36
CA VAL A 322 20.05 6.46 30.98
C VAL A 322 19.46 7.57 31.85
N GLY A 323 19.52 7.39 33.18
CA GLY A 323 18.80 8.24 34.12
C GLY A 323 17.29 8.07 33.95
N ASP A 324 16.59 9.20 33.78
CA ASP A 324 15.14 9.24 33.57
C ASP A 324 14.76 9.14 32.07
N ASP A 325 15.73 9.24 31.17
CA ASP A 325 15.50 9.34 29.72
C ASP A 325 15.84 8.03 28.99
N TYR A 326 15.32 7.92 27.76
CA TYR A 326 15.56 6.80 26.86
C TYR A 326 16.37 7.24 25.64
N TYR A 327 17.17 6.34 25.08
CA TYR A 327 18.01 6.59 23.94
C TYR A 327 17.68 5.56 22.87
N MET A 328 17.06 6.00 21.77
CA MET A 328 16.65 5.14 20.66
C MET A 328 17.81 4.96 19.67
N PRO A 329 18.16 3.73 19.25
CA PRO A 329 19.19 3.49 18.24
C PRO A 329 18.70 3.86 16.83
N LEU A 330 19.62 4.37 16.00
CA LEU A 330 19.43 4.57 14.57
C LEU A 330 19.58 3.24 13.80
N ALA A 331 18.80 2.25 14.20
CA ALA A 331 18.72 0.94 13.56
C ALA A 331 17.38 0.83 12.82
N LEU A 332 17.36 0.36 11.57
CA LEU A 332 16.17 0.23 10.74
C LEU A 332 15.87 -1.25 10.47
N ASN A 333 14.62 -1.66 10.74
CA ASN A 333 14.12 -2.98 10.40
C ASN A 333 13.30 -2.87 9.10
N TRP A 334 13.79 -3.47 8.04
CA TRP A 334 13.18 -3.47 6.71
C TRP A 334 12.58 -4.83 6.36
N TYR A 335 11.33 -4.85 5.91
CA TYR A 335 10.73 -6.05 5.32
C TYR A 335 10.72 -5.92 3.79
N GLY A 336 11.37 -6.86 3.11
CA GLY A 336 11.32 -7.01 1.66
C GLY A 336 10.72 -8.32 1.20
N THR A 337 10.38 -8.38 -0.09
CA THR A 337 9.64 -9.51 -0.66
C THR A 337 10.56 -10.43 -1.46
N VAL A 338 10.34 -11.74 -1.37
CA VAL A 338 11.01 -12.74 -2.22
C VAL A 338 10.70 -12.53 -3.71
N ASN A 339 11.60 -13.00 -4.58
CA ASN A 339 11.47 -12.95 -6.05
C ASN A 339 11.17 -11.54 -6.57
N ASN A 340 11.89 -10.54 -6.07
CA ASN A 340 11.68 -9.14 -6.40
C ASN A 340 13.02 -8.42 -6.57
N GLU A 341 13.35 -8.08 -7.82
CA GLU A 341 14.59 -7.35 -8.17
C GLU A 341 14.72 -6.00 -7.43
N PHE A 342 13.60 -5.36 -7.09
CA PHE A 342 13.63 -4.14 -6.27
C PHE A 342 14.18 -4.42 -4.86
N THR A 343 13.82 -5.57 -4.27
CA THR A 343 14.37 -6.03 -2.98
C THR A 343 15.87 -6.28 -3.14
N ASP A 344 16.29 -6.96 -4.20
CA ASP A 344 17.70 -7.29 -4.42
C ASP A 344 18.57 -6.03 -4.54
N LEU A 345 18.10 -5.01 -5.26
CA LEU A 345 18.78 -3.73 -5.39
C LEU A 345 18.82 -2.93 -4.08
N LEU A 346 17.83 -3.09 -3.18
CA LEU A 346 17.83 -2.42 -1.88
C LEU A 346 18.85 -3.02 -0.90
N VAL A 347 19.32 -4.27 -1.11
CA VAL A 347 20.39 -4.84 -0.30
C VAL A 347 21.64 -3.95 -0.41
N THR A 348 22.05 -3.60 -1.63
CA THR A 348 23.22 -2.74 -1.84
C THR A 348 22.89 -1.25 -1.74
N GLY A 349 21.75 -0.83 -2.31
CA GLY A 349 21.36 0.58 -2.40
C GLY A 349 20.88 1.20 -1.09
N PHE A 350 20.48 0.38 -0.11
CA PHE A 350 19.93 0.84 1.17
C PHE A 350 20.56 0.12 2.38
N MET A 351 20.57 -1.21 2.41
CA MET A 351 21.04 -1.94 3.61
C MET A 351 22.56 -1.85 3.79
N GLU A 352 23.33 -2.08 2.73
CA GLU A 352 24.81 -2.08 2.72
C GLU A 352 25.39 -0.73 2.24
N ASN A 353 24.54 0.28 2.09
CA ASN A 353 24.93 1.57 1.52
C ASN A 353 25.98 2.27 2.42
N GLU A 354 27.11 2.66 1.82
CA GLU A 354 28.24 3.27 2.54
C GLU A 354 27.86 4.61 3.20
N ASN A 355 26.99 5.40 2.57
CA ASN A 355 26.51 6.66 3.14
C ASN A 355 25.62 6.41 4.36
N MET A 356 24.82 5.34 4.35
CA MET A 356 24.02 4.95 5.52
C MET A 356 24.94 4.60 6.69
N THR A 357 25.97 3.78 6.43
CA THR A 357 26.96 3.41 7.45
C THR A 357 27.72 4.63 7.97
N ALA A 358 28.17 5.52 7.07
CA ALA A 358 28.88 6.75 7.44
C ALA A 358 28.00 7.71 8.28
N ALA A 359 26.70 7.76 7.99
CA ALA A 359 25.73 8.53 8.76
C ALA A 359 25.39 7.88 10.12
N GLY A 360 25.85 6.66 10.40
CA GLY A 360 25.65 5.96 11.67
C GLY A 360 24.37 5.13 11.74
N PHE A 361 23.82 4.75 10.59
CA PHE A 361 22.72 3.78 10.50
C PHE A 361 23.22 2.34 10.62
N VAL A 362 22.34 1.48 11.14
CA VAL A 362 22.36 0.04 10.84
C VAL A 362 21.04 -0.35 10.21
N VAL A 363 21.06 -1.11 9.14
CA VAL A 363 19.84 -1.62 8.47
C VAL A 363 19.84 -3.14 8.54
N GLN A 364 18.70 -3.72 8.92
CA GLN A 364 18.50 -5.17 8.95
C GLN A 364 17.26 -5.52 8.16
N ASN A 365 17.35 -6.56 7.32
CA ASN A 365 16.23 -6.99 6.51
C ASN A 365 15.56 -8.27 7.03
N GLN A 366 14.29 -8.44 6.65
CA GLN A 366 13.61 -9.73 6.55
C GLN A 366 13.13 -9.84 5.10
N ILE A 367 13.51 -10.91 4.42
CA ILE A 367 12.99 -11.20 3.08
C ILE A 367 11.97 -12.33 3.22
N GLY A 368 10.73 -12.09 2.79
CA GLY A 368 9.62 -13.03 2.95
C GLY A 368 8.51 -12.83 1.94
N ASP A 369 7.37 -13.49 2.15
CA ASP A 369 6.21 -13.37 1.26
C ASP A 369 5.47 -12.04 1.47
N PHE A 370 4.66 -11.65 0.48
CA PHE A 370 3.88 -10.41 0.52
C PHE A 370 2.81 -10.37 1.64
N PRO A 371 2.02 -11.44 1.91
CA PRO A 371 0.99 -11.37 2.95
C PRO A 371 1.52 -11.11 4.36
N PRO A 372 2.60 -11.76 4.84
CA PRO A 372 3.22 -11.39 6.12
C PRO A 372 3.74 -9.96 6.14
N MET A 373 4.33 -9.47 5.04
CA MET A 373 4.76 -8.08 4.92
C MET A 373 3.58 -7.10 5.06
N LEU A 374 2.42 -7.42 4.48
CA LEU A 374 1.21 -6.60 4.59
C LEU A 374 0.68 -6.56 6.02
N ASP A 375 0.66 -7.69 6.72
CA ASP A 375 0.23 -7.74 8.12
C ASP A 375 1.10 -6.88 9.04
N GLU A 376 2.42 -6.88 8.83
CA GLU A 376 3.36 -5.97 9.50
C GLU A 376 3.14 -4.49 9.09
N LEU A 377 2.95 -4.24 7.79
CA LEU A 377 2.65 -2.90 7.28
C LEU A 377 1.31 -2.38 7.78
N TYR A 378 0.32 -3.24 8.04
CA TYR A 378 -0.99 -2.88 8.60
C TYR A 378 -1.02 -2.95 10.13
N GLN A 379 -0.01 -3.56 10.77
CA GLN A 379 -0.01 -3.87 12.20
C GLN A 379 -1.34 -4.54 12.60
N SER A 380 -1.77 -5.49 11.78
CA SER A 380 -3.04 -6.19 11.93
C SER A 380 -2.94 -7.56 11.30
N ALA A 381 -3.57 -8.57 11.93
CA ALA A 381 -3.59 -9.95 11.45
C ALA A 381 -4.62 -10.14 10.32
N VAL A 382 -4.52 -9.34 9.24
CA VAL A 382 -5.41 -9.44 8.06
C VAL A 382 -5.26 -10.80 7.39
N TYR A 383 -4.03 -11.31 7.34
CA TYR A 383 -3.68 -12.62 6.79
C TYR A 383 -3.23 -13.63 7.86
N GLY A 384 -3.16 -13.23 9.13
CA GLY A 384 -2.87 -14.11 10.27
C GLY A 384 -1.39 -14.21 10.66
N PHE A 385 -0.55 -13.27 10.22
CA PHE A 385 0.90 -13.28 10.46
C PHE A 385 1.39 -12.23 11.46
N TYR A 386 0.61 -11.18 11.73
CA TYR A 386 1.00 -10.15 12.68
C TYR A 386 1.02 -10.70 14.12
N ALA A 387 2.13 -10.46 14.84
CA ALA A 387 2.36 -11.01 16.18
C ALA A 387 1.92 -10.07 17.33
N GLY A 388 1.17 -9.01 17.02
CA GLY A 388 0.66 -8.06 18.01
C GLY A 388 1.64 -6.98 18.45
N SER A 389 2.91 -7.03 18.03
CA SER A 389 3.89 -5.97 18.30
C SER A 389 4.68 -5.63 17.03
N PRO A 390 4.86 -4.34 16.72
CA PRO A 390 5.55 -3.94 15.51
C PRO A 390 7.03 -4.31 15.54
N MET A 391 7.54 -4.83 14.43
CA MET A 391 8.98 -5.12 14.27
C MET A 391 9.61 -4.26 13.18
N TYR A 392 8.90 -4.01 12.07
CA TYR A 392 9.45 -3.36 10.89
C TYR A 392 8.93 -1.94 10.73
N CYS A 393 9.81 -1.05 10.25
CA CYS A 393 9.48 0.36 10.00
C CYS A 393 9.68 0.76 8.53
N CYS A 394 10.40 -0.06 7.76
CA CYS A 394 10.65 0.14 6.33
C CYS A 394 10.10 -1.05 5.53
N PHE A 395 9.49 -0.79 4.38
CA PHE A 395 8.84 -1.81 3.54
C PHE A 395 9.03 -1.47 2.07
N ASN A 396 9.33 -2.42 1.17
CA ASN A 396 9.34 -2.14 -0.27
C ASN A 396 8.15 -2.75 -0.99
N PHE A 397 7.42 -1.89 -1.70
CA PHE A 397 6.25 -2.26 -2.48
C PHE A 397 5.99 -1.23 -3.57
N ALA A 398 5.04 -1.52 -4.47
CA ALA A 398 4.64 -0.60 -5.50
C ALA A 398 3.25 -0.02 -5.20
N THR A 399 3.04 1.22 -5.62
CA THR A 399 1.73 1.88 -5.63
C THR A 399 1.33 2.13 -7.08
N GLY A 400 0.09 1.80 -7.43
CA GLY A 400 -0.51 2.14 -8.72
C GLY A 400 -1.71 3.05 -8.51
N PHE A 401 -1.83 4.07 -9.35
CA PHE A 401 -3.01 4.94 -9.41
C PHE A 401 -3.98 4.33 -10.41
N ASN A 402 -4.80 3.41 -9.92
CA ASN A 402 -5.77 2.65 -10.72
C ASN A 402 -7.11 3.38 -10.93
N SER A 403 -7.24 4.60 -10.40
CA SER A 403 -8.41 5.45 -10.56
C SER A 403 -8.09 6.66 -11.43
N ALA A 404 -9.06 7.10 -12.23
CA ALA A 404 -9.01 8.40 -12.91
C ALA A 404 -9.07 9.56 -11.90
N VAL A 405 -9.60 9.30 -10.70
CA VAL A 405 -9.57 10.20 -9.56
C VAL A 405 -8.28 9.99 -8.79
N TYR A 406 -7.41 10.99 -8.81
CA TYR A 406 -6.24 11.08 -7.94
C TYR A 406 -6.59 12.07 -6.83
N ASP A 407 -7.34 11.61 -5.83
CA ASP A 407 -7.59 12.40 -4.63
C ASP A 407 -6.96 11.68 -3.45
N TYR A 408 -5.83 12.23 -3.01
CA TYR A 408 -5.09 11.78 -1.84
C TYR A 408 -5.08 12.87 -0.75
N SER A 409 -5.95 13.89 -0.87
CA SER A 409 -6.02 15.01 0.08
C SER A 409 -6.32 14.53 1.51
N TYR A 410 -7.08 13.46 1.64
CA TYR A 410 -7.40 12.78 2.90
C TYR A 410 -6.52 11.54 3.18
N ASN A 411 -5.45 11.30 2.44
CA ASN A 411 -4.53 10.18 2.71
C ASN A 411 -3.20 10.65 3.31
N TRP A 412 -2.89 11.92 3.13
CA TRP A 412 -1.69 12.59 3.65
C TRP A 412 -2.10 13.89 4.33
N THR A 413 -3.11 13.82 5.18
CA THR A 413 -3.64 15.00 5.87
C THR A 413 -2.57 15.63 6.77
N ILE A 414 -2.60 16.96 6.86
CA ILE A 414 -1.79 17.76 7.78
C ILE A 414 -2.62 18.28 8.96
N ASP A 415 -3.90 17.94 9.02
CA ASP A 415 -4.78 18.26 10.13
C ASP A 415 -4.53 17.28 11.29
N PRO A 416 -4.02 17.76 12.44
CA PRO A 416 -3.77 16.91 13.59
C PRO A 416 -5.00 16.16 14.09
N GLY A 417 -6.20 16.72 13.90
CA GLY A 417 -7.46 16.08 14.28
C GLY A 417 -7.85 14.90 13.39
N MET A 418 -7.16 14.72 12.26
CA MET A 418 -7.44 13.68 11.26
C MET A 418 -6.29 12.68 11.09
N TYR A 419 -5.18 12.84 11.80
CA TYR A 419 -4.01 11.97 11.63
C TYR A 419 -4.30 10.49 11.85
N ASP A 420 -5.19 10.15 12.79
CA ASP A 420 -5.47 8.77 13.13
C ASP A 420 -6.37 8.07 12.07
N ASP A 421 -7.12 8.84 11.29
CA ASP A 421 -8.06 8.33 10.28
C ASP A 421 -7.50 8.38 8.85
N TYR A 422 -6.66 9.39 8.56
CA TYR A 422 -6.41 9.88 7.20
C TYR A 422 -4.92 10.09 6.87
N SER A 423 -4.01 9.50 7.63
CA SER A 423 -2.57 9.50 7.34
C SER A 423 -2.02 8.10 7.07
N ILE A 424 -1.95 7.70 5.80
CA ILE A 424 -1.64 6.33 5.37
C ILE A 424 -0.23 5.83 5.71
N CYS A 425 0.70 6.73 6.03
CA CYS A 425 2.05 6.40 6.47
C CYS A 425 2.41 7.04 7.82
N TYR A 426 1.40 7.57 8.53
CA TYR A 426 1.57 8.23 9.83
C TYR A 426 2.54 9.42 9.83
N PHE A 427 2.65 10.14 8.70
CA PHE A 427 3.40 11.40 8.64
C PHE A 427 2.59 12.49 9.35
N LYS A 428 3.18 13.11 10.37
CA LYS A 428 2.52 14.11 11.22
C LYS A 428 3.17 15.50 11.11
N ASP A 429 3.97 15.71 10.06
CA ASP A 429 4.80 16.90 9.83
C ASP A 429 4.59 17.51 8.43
N LEU A 430 4.96 18.79 8.31
CA LEU A 430 4.78 19.62 7.10
C LEU A 430 5.99 19.65 6.16
N ALA A 431 7.04 18.87 6.43
CA ALA A 431 8.35 19.09 5.82
C ALA A 431 8.37 19.02 4.29
N ASP A 432 7.50 18.19 3.70
CA ASP A 432 7.49 17.90 2.25
C ASP A 432 6.12 18.15 1.60
N VAL A 433 5.35 19.13 2.11
CA VAL A 433 4.01 19.46 1.60
C VAL A 433 4.06 20.69 0.70
N TYR A 434 3.56 20.56 -0.54
CA TYR A 434 3.32 21.68 -1.45
C TYR A 434 1.82 21.92 -1.60
N ILE A 435 1.40 23.16 -1.33
CA ILE A 435 0.01 23.60 -1.49
C ILE A 435 -0.07 24.46 -2.75
N ILE A 436 -0.90 24.05 -3.70
CA ILE A 436 -1.24 24.87 -4.87
C ILE A 436 -2.10 26.01 -4.35
N SER A 437 -1.61 27.25 -4.45
CA SER A 437 -2.42 28.44 -4.13
C SER A 437 -3.53 28.62 -5.16
N GLU A 438 -4.72 29.02 -4.70
CA GLU A 438 -5.89 29.35 -5.54
C GLU A 438 -5.62 30.43 -6.59
#